data_AF-A0A2A9PJQ1-F1
#
_entry.id   AF-A0A2A9PJQ1-F1
#
_cell.length_a   1.000
_cell.length_b   1.000
_cell.length_c   1.000
_cell.angle_alpha   90.00
_cell.angle_beta   90.00
_cell.angle_gamma   90.00
#
_symmetry.space_group_name_H-M   'P 1'
#
loop_
_entity.id
_entity.type
_entity.pdbx_description
1 polymer ?
#
loop_
_entity_poly.entity_id
_entity_poly.type
_entity_poly.pdbx_seq_one_letter_code
_entity_poly.pdbx_strand_id
1 'polypeptide(L)'
;MTLGTRNVPISDRLLFALIICLWALGAVGGPVAWGALGPPMVPATWGPNSAVHYARYKQLDQICPHDWRRQPAKPLAVGKPICLTHICAPMQRNNTQSGYIFECGNTGLATIPMCGPDGVAHLIRTVLPEDLLRTISVFGGLNADELEQRVKQDLWGTDDVARFLQLKWIGDKARKGSIVCWPQKPGFTPDQFTDIFGYFGALFTNPETIANAVPERVMEYPPGHISKKSYHLLDSRSFRGVTLYSHLQTFLATRSNTGTRALRDMVDRWSGALGRVLLASLLSDAAYDCPKGRQCLKAEDTDCNLPISPDGSLDVIRIFMMTLDLRIPLVISWREAVGSRPVGIWLLIYRIVRYQHVFAPVEDDD
;
A
#
# COMPACT_ATOMS: atom_id res chain seq x y z
N MET A 1 50.94 20.74 -41.82
CA MET A 1 49.99 20.01 -40.96
C MET A 1 48.66 19.97 -41.68
N THR A 2 48.35 18.82 -42.26
CA THR A 2 47.23 18.56 -43.16
C THR A 2 46.04 18.03 -42.37
N LEU A 3 44.87 18.65 -42.54
CA LEU A 3 43.59 18.22 -41.98
C LEU A 3 43.06 17.04 -42.80
N GLY A 4 42.98 15.87 -42.17
CA GLY A 4 42.38 14.66 -42.74
C GLY A 4 40.90 14.56 -42.40
N THR A 5 40.05 14.69 -43.41
CA THR A 5 38.61 14.39 -43.35
C THR A 5 38.40 12.87 -43.48
N ARG A 6 37.85 12.23 -42.44
CA ARG A 6 37.40 10.84 -42.50
C ARG A 6 35.98 10.77 -43.05
N ASN A 7 35.84 10.09 -44.20
CA ASN A 7 34.59 9.61 -44.76
C ASN A 7 34.02 8.49 -43.87
N VAL A 8 32.74 8.62 -43.50
CA VAL A 8 31.94 7.54 -42.90
C VAL A 8 30.96 7.05 -43.98
N PRO A 9 30.91 5.74 -44.29
CA PRO A 9 30.05 5.22 -45.34
C PRO A 9 28.57 5.21 -44.92
N ILE A 10 27.74 5.64 -45.87
CA ILE A 10 26.28 5.65 -45.82
C ILE A 10 25.81 4.26 -46.23
N SER A 11 25.56 3.36 -45.28
CA SER A 11 24.80 2.14 -45.54
C SER A 11 24.21 1.60 -44.23
N ASP A 12 23.13 2.21 -43.75
CA ASP A 12 22.20 1.61 -42.78
C ASP A 12 20.91 2.43 -42.60
N ARG A 13 20.36 2.96 -43.71
CA ARG A 13 19.06 3.66 -43.72
C ARG A 13 18.00 3.01 -44.60
N LEU A 14 18.23 1.79 -45.07
CA LEU A 14 17.35 1.08 -46.01
C LEU A 14 16.61 -0.13 -45.43
N LEU A 15 16.69 -0.38 -44.11
CA LEU A 15 15.93 -1.46 -43.47
C LEU A 15 14.71 -1.01 -42.63
N PHE A 16 14.44 0.30 -42.53
CA PHE A 16 13.33 0.83 -41.71
C PHE A 16 12.11 1.31 -42.51
N ALA A 17 12.14 1.23 -43.84
CA ALA A 17 11.07 1.74 -44.71
C ALA A 17 10.10 0.67 -45.27
N LEU A 18 10.21 -0.60 -44.84
CA LEU A 18 9.47 -1.73 -45.44
C LEU A 18 8.54 -2.49 -44.48
N ILE A 19 8.21 -1.91 -43.31
CA ILE A 19 7.25 -2.50 -42.34
C ILE A 19 5.96 -1.66 -42.18
N ILE A 20 5.79 -0.57 -42.95
CA ILE A 20 4.61 0.34 -42.81
C ILE A 20 3.56 0.18 -43.92
N CYS A 21 3.77 -0.65 -44.95
CA CYS A 21 2.84 -0.78 -46.09
C CYS A 21 2.02 -2.08 -46.16
N LEU A 22 1.73 -2.74 -45.03
CA LEU A 22 0.93 -3.99 -45.01
C LEU A 22 -0.33 -3.93 -44.12
N TRP A 23 -0.79 -2.74 -43.74
CA TRP A 23 -2.04 -2.55 -42.97
C TRP A 23 -3.15 -1.81 -43.72
N ALA A 24 -3.02 -1.61 -45.04
CA ALA A 24 -3.92 -0.75 -45.81
C ALA A 24 -4.90 -1.45 -46.77
N LEU A 25 -5.01 -2.79 -46.77
CA LEU A 25 -5.91 -3.49 -47.69
C LEU A 25 -6.61 -4.66 -46.99
N GLY A 26 -7.85 -4.41 -46.52
CA GLY A 26 -8.71 -5.48 -46.02
C GLY A 26 -9.82 -5.08 -45.06
N ALA A 27 -10.50 -3.95 -45.27
CA ALA A 27 -11.71 -3.60 -44.53
C ALA A 27 -12.89 -3.43 -45.48
N VAL A 28 -13.39 -4.56 -46.01
CA VAL A 28 -14.76 -4.67 -46.50
C VAL A 28 -15.50 -5.57 -45.50
N GLY A 29 -15.93 -4.95 -44.41
CA GLY A 29 -16.78 -5.56 -43.40
C GLY A 29 -17.79 -4.52 -42.99
N GLY A 30 -19.07 -4.76 -43.29
CA GLY A 30 -20.16 -3.84 -43.04
C GLY A 30 -20.30 -3.47 -41.55
N PRO A 31 -21.13 -2.44 -41.24
CA PRO A 31 -21.36 -2.04 -39.86
C PRO A 31 -21.95 -3.23 -39.09
N VAL A 32 -21.15 -3.80 -38.20
CA VAL A 32 -21.65 -4.74 -37.19
C VAL A 32 -22.62 -3.93 -36.33
N ALA A 33 -23.90 -4.22 -36.46
CA ALA A 33 -24.92 -3.65 -35.61
C ALA A 33 -24.63 -4.07 -34.16
N TRP A 34 -24.09 -3.16 -33.36
CA TRP A 34 -24.02 -3.26 -31.90
C TRP A 34 -25.40 -3.02 -31.28
N GLY A 35 -26.42 -3.69 -31.82
CA GLY A 35 -27.80 -3.64 -31.35
C GLY A 35 -28.13 -4.96 -30.65
N ALA A 36 -28.64 -4.84 -29.43
CA ALA A 36 -29.32 -5.89 -28.66
C ALA A 36 -28.47 -6.88 -27.83
N LEU A 37 -27.29 -6.48 -27.35
CA LEU A 37 -26.89 -6.93 -26.01
C LEU A 37 -27.41 -5.89 -25.04
N GLY A 38 -28.53 -6.20 -24.38
CA GLY A 38 -29.03 -5.40 -23.26
C GLY A 38 -27.91 -5.15 -22.24
N PRO A 39 -28.00 -4.09 -21.41
CA PRO A 39 -27.01 -3.86 -20.38
C PRO A 39 -26.80 -5.16 -19.62
N PRO A 40 -25.55 -5.63 -19.41
CA PRO A 40 -25.31 -6.87 -18.70
C PRO A 40 -26.12 -6.81 -17.41
N MET A 41 -27.08 -7.73 -17.29
CA MET A 41 -27.88 -7.88 -16.08
C MET A 41 -26.95 -8.39 -15.00
N VAL A 42 -26.35 -7.43 -14.33
CA VAL A 42 -25.55 -7.68 -13.17
C VAL A 42 -26.53 -7.87 -12.00
N PRO A 43 -26.50 -9.01 -11.28
CA PRO A 43 -27.43 -9.29 -10.19
C PRO A 43 -27.45 -8.17 -9.15
N ALA A 44 -28.64 -7.79 -8.69
CA ALA A 44 -28.86 -6.74 -7.68
C ALA A 44 -28.29 -7.09 -6.28
N THR A 45 -27.86 -8.33 -6.08
CA THR A 45 -27.16 -8.80 -4.88
C THR A 45 -25.73 -9.13 -5.25
N TRP A 46 -24.85 -8.12 -5.18
CA TRP A 46 -23.41 -8.33 -5.34
C TRP A 46 -22.84 -8.86 -4.03
N GLY A 47 -22.14 -9.99 -4.11
CA GLY A 47 -21.49 -10.65 -2.98
C GLY A 47 -21.90 -12.12 -2.90
N PRO A 48 -20.97 -13.09 -2.81
CA PRO A 48 -21.33 -14.43 -2.38
C PRO A 48 -21.90 -14.34 -0.96
N ASN A 49 -23.09 -14.91 -0.76
CA ASN A 49 -23.87 -14.88 0.48
C ASN A 49 -23.11 -15.26 1.77
N SER A 50 -21.87 -15.75 1.68
CA SER A 50 -21.06 -16.17 2.84
C SER A 50 -20.86 -15.08 3.89
N ALA A 51 -20.69 -13.80 3.51
CA ALA A 51 -20.47 -12.74 4.49
C ALA A 51 -21.75 -12.35 5.25
N VAL A 52 -22.89 -12.37 4.55
CA VAL A 52 -24.22 -12.02 5.07
C VAL A 52 -24.65 -12.96 6.20
N HIS A 53 -24.09 -14.18 6.25
CA HIS A 53 -24.39 -15.14 7.31
C HIS A 53 -23.64 -14.88 8.62
N TYR A 54 -22.61 -14.02 8.64
CA TYR A 54 -21.93 -13.68 9.89
C TYR A 54 -22.77 -12.69 10.71
N ALA A 55 -23.05 -13.04 11.97
CA ALA A 55 -23.80 -12.18 12.90
C ALA A 55 -23.19 -10.76 13.00
N ARG A 56 -21.84 -10.69 13.09
CA ARG A 56 -21.10 -9.41 13.15
C ARG A 56 -21.29 -8.56 11.90
N TYR A 57 -21.41 -9.16 10.71
CA TYR A 57 -21.70 -8.40 9.48
C TYR A 57 -23.06 -7.72 9.57
N LYS A 58 -24.11 -8.48 9.92
CA LYS A 58 -25.47 -7.95 10.05
C LYS A 58 -25.54 -6.86 11.12
N GLN A 59 -24.85 -7.08 12.24
CA GLN A 59 -24.74 -6.07 13.29
C GLN A 59 -24.15 -4.78 12.73
N LEU A 60 -22.96 -4.83 12.10
CA LEU A 60 -22.30 -3.66 11.53
C LEU A 60 -23.14 -2.96 10.45
N ASP A 61 -23.81 -3.71 9.58
CA ASP A 61 -24.69 -3.15 8.55
C ASP A 61 -25.86 -2.36 9.16
N GLN A 62 -26.39 -2.81 10.31
CA GLN A 62 -27.51 -2.19 11.01
C GLN A 62 -27.10 -0.99 11.87
N ILE A 63 -25.98 -1.09 12.60
CA ILE A 63 -25.59 -0.08 13.59
C ILE A 63 -24.77 1.06 12.99
N CYS A 64 -24.06 0.82 11.88
CA CYS A 64 -23.16 1.81 11.30
C CYS A 64 -23.93 2.81 10.43
N PRO A 65 -23.72 4.13 10.62
CA PRO A 65 -24.40 5.15 9.83
C PRO A 65 -24.21 4.98 8.31
N HIS A 66 -25.29 5.16 7.54
CA HIS A 66 -25.25 5.00 6.08
C HIS A 66 -24.33 6.01 5.37
N ASP A 67 -24.14 7.20 5.94
CA ASP A 67 -23.25 8.24 5.43
C ASP A 67 -21.76 7.86 5.51
N TRP A 68 -21.40 6.86 6.33
CA TRP A 68 -20.04 6.30 6.34
C TRP A 68 -19.74 5.48 5.09
N ARG A 69 -20.77 5.01 4.38
CA ARG A 69 -20.62 4.22 3.15
C ARG A 69 -20.22 5.15 2.01
N ARG A 70 -19.05 4.92 1.41
CA ARG A 70 -18.61 5.73 0.27
C ARG A 70 -19.45 5.35 -0.96
N GLN A 71 -20.18 6.34 -1.46
CA GLN A 71 -21.20 6.31 -2.52
C GLN A 71 -22.62 6.02 -2.02
N PRO A 72 -23.36 7.07 -1.59
CA PRO A 72 -24.81 7.00 -1.56
C PRO A 72 -25.32 6.80 -3.00
N ALA A 73 -25.98 5.68 -3.26
CA ALA A 73 -26.98 5.54 -4.31
C ALA A 73 -26.58 5.66 -5.81
N LYS A 74 -25.34 5.33 -6.23
CA LYS A 74 -25.09 5.04 -7.66
C LYS A 74 -24.84 3.55 -7.89
N PRO A 75 -25.65 2.87 -8.74
CA PRO A 75 -25.36 1.49 -9.13
C PRO A 75 -23.98 1.42 -9.77
N LEU A 76 -23.17 0.43 -9.37
CA LEU A 76 -21.78 0.23 -9.81
C LEU A 76 -21.61 0.18 -11.34
N ALA A 77 -22.69 -0.09 -12.08
CA ALA A 77 -22.69 -0.11 -13.54
C ALA A 77 -22.55 1.29 -14.19
N VAL A 78 -22.82 2.39 -13.45
CA VAL A 78 -22.81 3.77 -14.00
C VAL A 78 -21.79 4.67 -13.27
N GLY A 79 -21.20 4.20 -12.18
CA GLY A 79 -20.08 4.88 -11.54
C GLY A 79 -18.81 4.65 -12.36
N LYS A 80 -18.09 5.73 -12.73
CA LYS A 80 -16.71 5.57 -13.22
C LYS A 80 -15.97 4.70 -12.20
N PRO A 81 -15.31 3.59 -12.62
CA PRO A 81 -14.52 2.80 -11.71
C PRO A 81 -13.60 3.74 -10.94
N ILE A 82 -13.53 3.59 -9.62
CA ILE A 82 -12.53 4.28 -8.81
C ILE A 82 -11.19 3.72 -9.31
N CYS A 83 -10.63 4.36 -10.32
CA CYS A 83 -9.31 4.02 -10.81
C CYS A 83 -8.34 4.37 -9.70
N LEU A 84 -7.67 3.37 -9.13
CA LEU A 84 -6.43 3.59 -8.40
C LEU A 84 -5.44 4.22 -9.39
N THR A 85 -5.47 5.54 -9.48
CA THR A 85 -4.61 6.30 -10.39
C THR A 85 -3.22 6.32 -9.79
N HIS A 86 -2.30 5.63 -10.44
CA HIS A 86 -0.87 5.72 -10.15
C HIS A 86 -0.23 6.66 -11.15
N ILE A 87 0.74 7.44 -10.68
CA ILE A 87 1.63 8.22 -11.54
C ILE A 87 2.96 7.45 -11.57
N CYS A 88 3.55 7.37 -12.76
CA CYS A 88 4.85 6.76 -12.96
C CYS A 88 5.76 7.76 -13.67
N ALA A 89 6.98 7.92 -13.16
CA ALA A 89 7.98 8.78 -13.76
C ALA A 89 9.38 8.22 -13.53
N PRO A 90 10.34 8.50 -14.43
CA PRO A 90 11.73 8.15 -14.18
C PRO A 90 12.27 8.96 -13.00
N MET A 91 13.04 8.30 -12.13
CA MET A 91 13.90 9.00 -11.17
C MET A 91 14.84 9.94 -11.93
N GLN A 92 15.09 11.12 -11.38
CA GLN A 92 15.97 12.09 -12.03
C GLN A 92 17.40 11.58 -12.00
N ARG A 93 18.04 11.56 -13.17
CA ARG A 93 19.46 11.24 -13.26
C ARG A 93 20.24 12.40 -12.70
N ASN A 94 21.00 12.14 -11.65
CA ASN A 94 21.97 13.11 -11.21
C ASN A 94 23.30 12.84 -11.95
N ASN A 95 23.67 13.75 -12.85
CA ASN A 95 24.88 13.65 -13.68
C ASN A 95 26.18 13.91 -12.90
N THR A 96 26.08 14.29 -11.63
CA THR A 96 27.24 14.42 -10.73
C THR A 96 27.68 13.05 -10.22
N GLN A 97 28.83 12.94 -9.56
CA GLN A 97 29.36 11.72 -8.92
C GLN A 97 28.48 11.15 -7.77
N SER A 98 27.18 11.45 -7.75
CA SER A 98 26.20 11.15 -6.72
C SER A 98 25.89 9.66 -6.56
N GLY A 99 26.30 8.81 -7.51
CA GLY A 99 26.30 7.35 -7.31
C GLY A 99 27.10 6.92 -6.08
N TYR A 100 28.19 7.63 -5.74
CA TYR A 100 29.04 7.35 -4.59
C TYR A 100 28.47 7.90 -3.26
N ILE A 101 27.56 8.88 -3.32
CA ILE A 101 26.97 9.51 -2.12
C ILE A 101 25.98 8.57 -1.42
N PHE A 102 25.42 7.59 -2.13
CA PHE A 102 24.60 6.54 -1.52
C PHE A 102 25.41 5.34 -1.03
N GLU A 103 26.74 5.36 -1.21
CA GLU A 103 27.68 4.32 -0.78
C GLU A 103 28.40 4.69 0.53
N CYS A 104 28.01 5.78 1.20
CA CYS A 104 28.68 6.27 2.40
C CYS A 104 28.60 5.33 3.63
N GLY A 105 28.09 4.11 3.49
CA GLY A 105 27.59 3.29 4.58
C GLY A 105 28.57 2.39 5.35
N ASN A 106 29.91 2.53 5.29
CA ASN A 106 30.75 1.67 6.14
C ASN A 106 32.13 2.17 6.63
N THR A 107 32.80 3.17 6.03
CA THR A 107 34.21 3.45 6.40
C THR A 107 34.63 4.92 6.53
N GLY A 108 33.73 5.90 6.49
CA GLY A 108 34.14 7.29 6.70
C GLY A 108 33.11 8.34 6.33
N LEU A 109 31.99 8.35 7.04
CA LEU A 109 30.94 9.38 6.89
C LEU A 109 31.41 10.78 7.32
N ALA A 110 32.44 10.85 8.17
CA ALA A 110 32.89 12.11 8.76
C ALA A 110 33.79 12.96 7.85
N THR A 111 34.37 12.40 6.78
CA THR A 111 35.41 13.09 6.00
C THR A 111 34.94 13.60 4.64
N ILE A 112 33.81 13.13 4.12
CA ILE A 112 33.23 13.61 2.85
C ILE A 112 32.00 14.46 3.18
N PRO A 113 32.04 15.80 3.01
CA PRO A 113 30.91 16.68 3.35
C PRO A 113 29.58 16.28 2.67
N MET A 114 29.65 15.69 1.48
CA MET A 114 28.47 15.20 0.74
C MET A 114 27.81 13.96 1.37
N CYS A 115 28.51 13.24 2.25
CA CYS A 115 27.97 12.12 3.01
C CYS A 115 27.29 12.55 4.32
N GLY A 116 27.24 13.85 4.62
CA GLY A 116 26.51 14.39 5.76
C GLY A 116 24.98 14.39 5.54
N PRO A 117 24.18 14.55 6.61
CA PRO A 117 22.72 14.58 6.52
C PRO A 117 22.18 15.57 5.50
N ASP A 118 22.77 16.77 5.43
CA ASP A 118 22.37 17.81 4.49
C ASP A 118 22.58 17.37 3.03
N GLY A 119 23.74 16.80 2.73
CA GLY A 119 24.08 16.32 1.39
C GLY A 119 23.15 15.19 0.94
N VAL A 120 22.90 14.22 1.82
CA VAL A 120 21.99 13.09 1.53
C VAL A 120 20.55 13.56 1.34
N ALA A 121 20.05 14.44 2.22
CA ALA A 121 18.69 14.96 2.13
C ALA A 121 18.45 15.75 0.83
N HIS A 122 19.37 16.64 0.51
CA HIS A 122 19.34 17.40 -0.74
C HIS A 122 19.39 16.47 -1.96
N LEU A 123 20.25 15.46 -1.92
CA LEU A 123 20.36 14.49 -3.00
C LEU A 123 19.08 13.69 -3.18
N ILE A 124 18.46 13.19 -2.09
CA ILE A 124 17.18 12.49 -2.16
C ILE A 124 16.12 13.38 -2.80
N ARG A 125 15.98 14.63 -2.36
CA ARG A 125 15.01 15.56 -2.96
C ARG A 125 15.23 15.72 -4.47
N THR A 126 16.47 15.91 -4.90
CA THR A 126 16.79 16.16 -6.32
C THR A 126 16.64 14.94 -7.22
N VAL A 127 16.77 13.71 -6.69
CA VAL A 127 16.60 12.50 -7.52
C VAL A 127 15.14 12.03 -7.64
N LEU A 128 14.26 12.46 -6.74
CA LEU A 128 12.83 12.11 -6.83
C LEU A 128 12.15 12.85 -7.99
N PRO A 129 11.18 12.22 -8.69
CA PRO A 129 10.41 12.89 -9.73
C PRO A 129 9.64 14.12 -9.19
N GLU A 130 9.55 15.18 -9.99
CA GLU A 130 8.84 16.41 -9.57
C GLU A 130 7.38 16.17 -9.22
N ASP A 131 6.69 15.31 -9.98
CA ASP A 131 5.29 14.95 -9.69
C ASP A 131 5.14 14.17 -8.38
N LEU A 132 6.16 13.40 -7.97
CA LEU A 132 6.19 12.73 -6.68
C LEU A 132 6.37 13.75 -5.56
N LEU A 133 7.30 14.69 -5.71
CA LEU A 133 7.48 15.80 -4.75
C LEU A 133 6.20 16.61 -4.59
N ARG A 134 5.50 16.91 -5.70
CA ARG A 134 4.19 17.57 -5.67
C ARG A 134 3.16 16.74 -4.91
N THR A 135 3.13 15.43 -5.12
CA THR A 135 2.23 14.51 -4.42
C THR A 135 2.51 14.52 -2.91
N ILE A 136 3.79 14.47 -2.51
CA ILE A 136 4.22 14.55 -1.11
C ILE A 136 3.81 15.89 -0.48
N SER A 137 3.96 16.99 -1.20
CA SER A 137 3.55 18.30 -0.71
C SER A 137 2.05 18.41 -0.52
N VAL A 138 1.25 18.02 -1.53
CA VAL A 138 -0.21 18.19 -1.49
C VAL A 138 -0.88 17.22 -0.52
N PHE A 139 -0.45 15.96 -0.46
CA PHE A 139 -1.13 14.91 0.33
C PHE A 139 -0.38 14.50 1.58
N GLY A 140 0.95 14.60 1.57
CA GLY A 140 1.78 14.35 2.75
C GLY A 140 1.96 15.58 3.63
N GLY A 141 1.67 16.78 3.13
CA GLY A 141 1.79 18.03 3.88
C GLY A 141 3.23 18.46 4.13
N LEU A 142 4.18 17.99 3.31
CA LEU A 142 5.59 18.36 3.42
C LEU A 142 6.05 19.12 2.18
N ASN A 143 6.38 20.39 2.33
CA ASN A 143 7.07 21.13 1.29
C ASN A 143 8.51 20.61 1.10
N ALA A 144 9.23 21.16 0.12
CA ALA A 144 10.58 20.71 -0.22
C ALA A 144 11.57 20.78 0.96
N ASP A 145 11.53 21.87 1.73
CA ASP A 145 12.46 22.11 2.83
C ASP A 145 12.11 21.24 4.04
N GLU A 146 10.82 21.09 4.34
CA GLU A 146 10.32 20.18 5.37
C GLU A 146 10.66 18.73 5.05
N LEU A 147 10.57 18.33 3.78
CA LEU A 147 10.97 17.00 3.33
C LEU A 147 12.47 16.77 3.55
N GLU A 148 13.33 17.71 3.12
CA GLU A 148 14.76 17.62 3.39
C GLU A 148 15.03 17.54 4.89
N GLN A 149 14.40 18.41 5.68
CA GLN A 149 14.59 18.42 7.13
C GLN A 149 14.18 17.09 7.77
N ARG A 150 13.07 16.49 7.33
CA ARG A 150 12.63 15.19 7.86
C ARG A 150 13.59 14.07 7.45
N VAL A 151 14.12 14.10 6.22
CA VAL A 151 15.16 13.18 5.77
C VAL A 151 16.41 13.29 6.63
N LYS A 152 16.87 14.51 6.96
CA LYS A 152 18.03 14.74 7.84
C LYS A 152 17.80 14.15 9.23
N GLN A 153 16.64 14.42 9.82
CA GLN A 153 16.28 13.97 11.16
C GLN A 153 16.21 12.45 11.24
N ASP A 154 15.59 11.84 10.24
CA ASP A 154 15.35 10.41 10.26
C ASP A 154 16.56 9.62 9.76
N LEU A 155 17.56 10.25 9.13
CA LEU A 155 18.71 9.59 8.48
C LEU A 155 19.44 8.63 9.42
N TRP A 156 19.63 9.04 10.67
CA TRP A 156 20.28 8.26 11.72
C TRP A 156 19.21 7.69 12.63
N GLY A 157 18.72 6.51 12.26
CA GLY A 157 17.61 5.84 12.94
C GLY A 157 18.05 4.57 13.67
N THR A 158 17.07 3.76 14.06
CA THR A 158 17.31 2.53 14.83
C THR A 158 17.74 1.33 13.97
N ASP A 159 17.75 1.43 12.64
CA ASP A 159 18.12 0.35 11.73
C ASP A 159 19.04 0.85 10.60
N ASP A 160 20.34 0.90 10.92
CA ASP A 160 21.38 1.37 9.99
C ASP A 160 21.48 0.50 8.73
N VAL A 161 21.21 -0.81 8.85
CA VAL A 161 21.28 -1.75 7.73
C VAL A 161 20.14 -1.51 6.75
N ALA A 162 18.90 -1.44 7.25
CA ALA A 162 17.76 -1.11 6.40
C ALA A 162 17.94 0.27 5.77
N ARG A 163 18.48 1.24 6.53
CA ARG A 163 18.69 2.58 6.01
C ARG A 163 19.72 2.62 4.89
N PHE A 164 20.84 1.95 5.06
CA PHE A 164 21.85 1.81 4.00
C PHE A 164 21.24 1.21 2.72
N LEU A 165 20.45 0.14 2.86
CA LEU A 165 19.80 -0.52 1.73
C LEU A 165 18.76 0.38 1.03
N GLN A 166 17.99 1.16 1.79
CA GLN A 166 17.05 2.15 1.25
C GLN A 166 17.77 3.24 0.45
N LEU A 167 18.84 3.80 1.01
CA LEU A 167 19.67 4.81 0.36
C LEU A 167 20.32 4.27 -0.91
N LYS A 168 20.94 3.09 -0.82
CA LYS A 168 21.52 2.39 -1.97
C LYS A 168 20.49 2.17 -3.07
N TRP A 169 19.29 1.72 -2.72
CA TRP A 169 18.22 1.52 -3.70
C TRP A 169 17.84 2.84 -4.40
N ILE A 170 17.65 3.93 -3.66
CA ILE A 170 17.31 5.25 -4.24
C ILE A 170 18.42 5.69 -5.21
N GLY A 171 19.68 5.59 -4.79
CA GLY A 171 20.84 5.93 -5.62
C GLY A 171 20.94 5.09 -6.88
N ASP A 172 20.75 3.77 -6.78
CA ASP A 172 20.80 2.86 -7.92
C ASP A 172 19.68 3.14 -8.93
N LYS A 173 18.46 3.42 -8.45
CA LYS A 173 17.32 3.76 -9.32
C LYS A 173 17.49 5.11 -9.97
N ALA A 174 17.99 6.12 -9.25
CA ALA A 174 18.33 7.44 -9.79
C ALA A 174 19.41 7.36 -10.87
N ARG A 175 20.51 6.65 -10.59
CA ARG A 175 21.62 6.42 -11.55
C ARG A 175 21.13 5.81 -12.86
N LYS A 176 20.22 4.83 -12.77
CA LYS A 176 19.64 4.17 -13.94
C LYS A 176 18.56 5.01 -14.64
N GLY A 177 18.00 6.03 -13.97
CA GLY A 177 16.78 6.71 -14.39
C GLY A 177 15.59 5.74 -14.43
N SER A 178 15.51 4.84 -13.44
CA SER A 178 14.47 3.81 -13.39
C SER A 178 13.10 4.45 -13.18
N ILE A 179 12.08 3.89 -13.83
CA ILE A 179 10.69 4.31 -13.61
C ILE A 179 10.27 3.83 -12.21
N VAL A 180 9.69 4.75 -11.44
CA VAL A 180 9.03 4.47 -10.17
C VAL A 180 7.58 4.92 -10.26
N CYS A 181 6.68 4.19 -9.60
CA CYS A 181 5.26 4.52 -9.54
C CYS A 181 4.81 4.78 -8.10
N TRP A 182 3.77 5.60 -7.94
CA TRP A 182 3.16 5.90 -6.65
C TRP A 182 1.68 6.26 -6.83
N PRO A 183 0.84 6.15 -5.78
CA PRO A 183 -0.56 6.56 -5.87
C PRO A 183 -0.67 8.08 -6.03
N GLN A 184 -1.46 8.54 -7.00
CA GLN A 184 -1.70 9.97 -7.25
C GLN A 184 -2.33 10.68 -6.04
N LYS A 185 -3.15 9.95 -5.27
CA LYS A 185 -3.81 10.44 -4.06
C LYS A 185 -3.59 9.45 -2.93
N PRO A 186 -2.41 9.45 -2.29
CA PRO A 186 -2.11 8.52 -1.20
C PRO A 186 -3.19 8.59 -0.11
N GLY A 187 -3.52 7.43 0.45
CA GLY A 187 -4.45 7.31 1.57
C GLY A 187 -3.83 7.65 2.93
N PHE A 188 -2.56 8.06 2.95
CA PHE A 188 -1.71 8.08 4.12
C PHE A 188 -0.73 9.26 4.12
N THR A 189 -0.22 9.61 5.30
CA THR A 189 0.72 10.71 5.53
C THR A 189 2.03 10.22 6.16
N PRO A 190 3.11 11.05 6.15
CA PRO A 190 4.38 10.69 6.78
C PRO A 190 4.28 10.30 8.25
N ASP A 191 3.43 10.96 9.04
CA ASP A 191 3.28 10.70 10.49
C ASP A 191 2.59 9.35 10.82
N GLN A 192 2.08 8.66 9.80
CA GLN A 192 1.63 7.27 9.95
C GLN A 192 2.79 6.27 9.85
N PHE A 193 4.02 6.72 9.64
CA PHE A 193 5.22 5.88 9.63
C PHE A 193 6.14 6.27 10.78
N THR A 194 7.02 5.34 11.17
CA THR A 194 8.03 5.62 12.20
C THR A 194 9.06 6.65 11.72
N ASP A 195 9.29 6.71 10.41
CA ASP A 195 10.23 7.61 9.76
C ASP A 195 9.82 7.87 8.28
N ILE A 196 10.43 8.87 7.66
CA ILE A 196 10.16 9.29 6.29
C ILE A 196 10.56 8.23 5.24
N PHE A 197 11.50 7.34 5.54
CA PHE A 197 11.93 6.31 4.61
C PHE A 197 10.92 5.17 4.55
N GLY A 198 10.21 4.90 5.65
CA GLY A 198 9.03 4.06 5.66
C GLY A 198 7.88 4.63 4.84
N TYR A 199 7.68 5.95 4.92
CA TYR A 199 6.72 6.65 4.07
C TYR A 199 7.09 6.55 2.58
N PHE A 200 8.36 6.72 2.21
CA PHE A 200 8.83 6.48 0.84
C PHE A 200 8.59 5.03 0.39
N GLY A 201 8.89 4.06 1.24
CA GLY A 201 8.64 2.65 0.96
C GLY A 201 7.16 2.32 0.72
N ALA A 202 6.26 3.04 1.40
CA ALA A 202 4.81 2.92 1.15
C ALA A 202 4.37 3.61 -0.14
N LEU A 203 5.03 4.69 -0.56
CA LEU A 203 4.75 5.37 -1.83
C LEU A 203 5.23 4.53 -3.02
N PHE A 204 6.43 3.95 -2.95
CA PHE A 204 7.02 3.20 -4.06
C PHE A 204 6.25 1.91 -4.36
N THR A 205 5.62 1.92 -5.53
CA THR A 205 4.80 0.82 -6.05
C THR A 205 5.49 0.21 -7.26
N ASN A 206 5.42 -1.12 -7.38
CA ASN A 206 5.92 -1.84 -8.53
C ASN A 206 5.07 -1.48 -9.78
N PRO A 207 5.67 -0.94 -10.86
CA PRO A 207 4.95 -0.56 -12.08
C PRO A 207 4.16 -1.71 -12.71
N GLU A 208 4.62 -2.95 -12.57
CA GLU A 208 4.03 -4.12 -13.23
C GLU A 208 2.71 -4.57 -12.57
N THR A 209 2.46 -4.13 -11.33
CA THR A 209 1.33 -4.62 -10.52
C THR A 209 0.27 -3.55 -10.26
N ILE A 210 0.36 -2.37 -10.87
CA ILE A 210 -0.62 -1.27 -10.70
C ILE A 210 -2.06 -1.65 -11.08
N ALA A 211 -2.22 -2.68 -11.91
CA ALA A 211 -3.53 -3.21 -12.31
C ALA A 211 -4.12 -4.21 -11.31
N ASN A 212 -3.32 -4.72 -10.36
CA ASN A 212 -3.76 -5.70 -9.38
C ASN A 212 -4.83 -5.13 -8.43
N ALA A 213 -5.50 -6.03 -7.70
CA ALA A 213 -6.46 -5.67 -6.66
C ALA A 213 -5.86 -4.69 -5.63
N VAL A 214 -4.62 -4.97 -5.24
CA VAL A 214 -3.72 -4.09 -4.50
C VAL A 214 -2.39 -4.14 -5.23
N PRO A 215 -1.86 -2.99 -5.68
CA PRO A 215 -0.52 -2.94 -6.25
C PRO A 215 0.53 -3.44 -5.25
N GLU A 216 1.60 -4.02 -5.76
CA GLU A 216 2.68 -4.54 -4.93
C GLU A 216 3.72 -3.45 -4.68
N ARG A 217 4.38 -3.48 -3.51
CA ARG A 217 5.52 -2.63 -3.21
C ARG A 217 6.73 -3.05 -4.03
N VAL A 218 7.72 -2.18 -4.10
CA VAL A 218 9.05 -2.59 -4.57
C VAL A 218 9.71 -3.44 -3.49
N MET A 219 9.89 -4.74 -3.75
CA MET A 219 10.38 -5.67 -2.74
C MET A 219 11.85 -5.43 -2.38
N GLU A 220 12.63 -4.88 -3.30
CA GLU A 220 14.04 -4.54 -3.12
C GLU A 220 14.26 -3.29 -2.27
N TYR A 221 13.22 -2.46 -2.06
CA TYR A 221 13.28 -1.36 -1.12
C TYR A 221 12.82 -1.87 0.26
N PRO A 222 13.68 -1.85 1.29
CA PRO A 222 13.29 -2.29 2.62
C PRO A 222 12.05 -1.54 3.14
N PRO A 223 11.00 -2.24 3.60
CA PRO A 223 9.80 -1.60 4.08
C PRO A 223 10.11 -0.89 5.40
N GLY A 224 9.49 0.28 5.63
CA GLY A 224 9.50 0.87 6.97
C GLY A 224 8.33 0.40 7.82
N HIS A 225 8.37 0.80 9.09
CA HIS A 225 7.35 0.46 10.06
C HIS A 225 6.27 1.55 10.14
N ILE A 226 5.05 1.12 10.46
CA ILE A 226 3.96 2.04 10.76
C ILE A 226 4.12 2.63 12.17
N SER A 227 3.70 3.87 12.34
CA SER A 227 3.58 4.49 13.65
C SER A 227 2.37 3.92 14.38
N LYS A 228 2.60 3.27 15.53
CA LYS A 228 1.52 2.83 16.44
C LYS A 228 0.82 3.99 17.16
N LYS A 229 1.38 5.20 17.07
CA LYS A 229 0.85 6.43 17.70
C LYS A 229 -0.24 7.11 16.86
N SER A 230 -0.53 6.60 15.66
CA SER A 230 -1.46 7.20 14.70
C SER A 230 -2.65 6.26 14.44
N TYR A 231 -3.81 6.83 14.10
CA TYR A 231 -4.91 6.08 13.51
C TYR A 231 -4.65 5.86 12.02
N HIS A 232 -4.92 4.65 11.53
CA HIS A 232 -4.68 4.26 10.15
C HIS A 232 -5.99 4.02 9.43
N LEU A 233 -6.32 4.87 8.47
CA LEU A 233 -7.51 4.74 7.64
C LEU A 233 -7.19 3.92 6.39
N LEU A 234 -7.85 2.78 6.26
CA LEU A 234 -7.81 1.91 5.09
C LEU A 234 -9.09 2.13 4.29
N ASP A 235 -8.95 2.70 3.09
CA ASP A 235 -10.08 3.06 2.25
C ASP A 235 -9.83 2.77 0.76
N SER A 236 -10.82 3.09 -0.07
CA SER A 236 -10.81 2.84 -1.51
C SER A 236 -9.65 3.48 -2.28
N ARG A 237 -8.85 4.38 -1.68
CA ARG A 237 -7.62 4.91 -2.30
C ARG A 237 -6.47 3.91 -2.27
N SER A 238 -6.57 2.86 -1.47
CA SER A 238 -5.52 1.86 -1.30
C SER A 238 -5.77 0.55 -2.07
N PHE A 239 -6.99 0.31 -2.56
CA PHE A 239 -7.35 -0.98 -3.16
C PHE A 239 -8.54 -0.88 -4.13
N ARG A 240 -8.65 -1.88 -5.02
CA ARG A 240 -9.84 -2.14 -5.85
C ARG A 240 -10.77 -3.09 -5.10
N GLY A 241 -11.76 -2.53 -4.39
CA GLY A 241 -12.55 -3.26 -3.37
C GLY A 241 -13.13 -4.60 -3.84
N VAL A 242 -13.79 -4.62 -5.00
CA VAL A 242 -14.40 -5.84 -5.56
C VAL A 242 -13.34 -6.90 -5.89
N THR A 243 -12.31 -6.53 -6.65
CA THR A 243 -11.23 -7.44 -7.02
C THR A 243 -10.50 -7.98 -5.79
N LEU A 244 -10.27 -7.12 -4.80
CA LEU A 244 -9.62 -7.50 -3.55
C LEU A 244 -10.48 -8.46 -2.72
N TYR A 245 -11.78 -8.20 -2.60
CA TYR A 245 -12.70 -9.09 -1.90
C TYR A 245 -12.69 -10.48 -2.54
N SER A 246 -12.88 -10.58 -3.87
CA SER A 246 -12.87 -11.87 -4.57
C SER A 246 -11.52 -12.59 -4.44
N HIS A 247 -10.41 -11.84 -4.48
CA HIS A 247 -9.08 -12.40 -4.29
C HIS A 247 -8.90 -12.98 -2.89
N LEU A 248 -9.27 -12.22 -1.84
CA LEU A 248 -9.17 -12.67 -0.45
C LEU A 248 -10.08 -13.86 -0.16
N GLN A 249 -11.29 -13.84 -0.68
CA GLN A 249 -12.21 -14.96 -0.53
C GLN A 249 -11.65 -16.25 -1.14
N THR A 250 -11.15 -16.16 -2.37
CA THR A 250 -10.50 -17.29 -3.05
C THR A 250 -9.28 -17.78 -2.27
N PHE A 251 -8.47 -16.84 -1.77
CA PHE A 251 -7.31 -17.16 -0.95
C PHE A 251 -7.72 -17.91 0.33
N LEU A 252 -8.70 -17.43 1.09
CA LEU A 252 -9.17 -18.07 2.31
C LEU A 252 -9.81 -19.44 2.05
N ALA A 253 -10.54 -19.60 0.94
CA ALA A 253 -11.15 -20.88 0.57
C ALA A 253 -10.11 -21.95 0.19
N THR A 254 -9.00 -21.55 -0.42
CA THR A 254 -7.95 -22.47 -0.90
C THR A 254 -6.83 -22.72 0.11
N ARG A 255 -6.67 -21.85 1.10
CA ARG A 255 -5.54 -21.85 2.05
C ARG A 255 -5.97 -21.93 3.51
N SER A 256 -7.18 -22.43 3.79
CA SER A 256 -7.72 -22.53 5.16
C SER A 256 -6.78 -23.23 6.15
N ASN A 257 -5.93 -24.15 5.67
CA ASN A 257 -5.07 -24.99 6.50
C ASN A 257 -3.63 -24.48 6.65
N THR A 258 -3.22 -23.41 5.95
CA THR A 258 -1.81 -22.96 5.96
C THR A 258 -1.46 -21.97 7.07
N GLY A 259 -2.38 -21.75 8.01
CA GLY A 259 -2.24 -20.74 9.07
C GLY A 259 -2.09 -19.32 8.52
N THR A 260 -1.60 -18.40 9.36
CA THR A 260 -1.47 -16.98 9.01
C THR A 260 -0.20 -16.62 8.25
N ARG A 261 0.76 -17.53 8.10
CA ARG A 261 2.01 -17.27 7.38
C ARG A 261 1.76 -16.86 5.92
N ALA A 262 1.02 -17.67 5.17
CA ALA A 262 0.75 -17.37 3.75
C ALA A 262 0.00 -16.05 3.57
N LEU A 263 -0.90 -15.73 4.51
CA LEU A 263 -1.61 -14.46 4.53
C LEU A 263 -0.67 -13.29 4.78
N ARG A 264 0.24 -13.42 5.75
CA ARG A 264 1.28 -12.42 6.04
C ARG A 264 2.20 -12.20 4.84
N ASP A 265 2.62 -13.27 4.16
CA ASP A 265 3.46 -13.19 2.96
C ASP A 265 2.74 -12.49 1.80
N MET A 266 1.43 -12.74 1.64
CA MET A 266 0.61 -12.04 0.65
C MET A 266 0.51 -10.54 0.97
N VAL A 267 0.13 -10.20 2.21
CA VAL A 267 -0.02 -8.81 2.67
C VAL A 267 1.32 -8.08 2.70
N ASP A 268 2.44 -8.81 2.91
CA ASP A 268 3.77 -8.20 2.91
C ASP A 268 4.14 -7.59 1.54
N ARG A 269 3.57 -8.12 0.46
CA ARG A 269 3.83 -7.62 -0.89
C ARG A 269 3.02 -6.38 -1.23
N TRP A 270 1.93 -6.09 -0.52
CA TRP A 270 1.05 -4.97 -0.84
C TRP A 270 1.71 -3.62 -0.59
N SER A 271 1.54 -2.68 -1.53
CA SER A 271 2.04 -1.30 -1.43
C SER A 271 1.18 -0.43 -0.51
N GLY A 272 1.66 0.79 -0.26
CA GLY A 272 0.98 1.76 0.58
C GLY A 272 0.96 1.39 2.06
N ALA A 273 0.24 2.22 2.83
CA ALA A 273 -0.02 1.93 4.23
C ALA A 273 -0.83 0.64 4.43
N LEU A 274 -1.67 0.24 3.46
CA LEU A 274 -2.53 -0.94 3.55
C LEU A 274 -1.74 -2.21 3.91
N GLY A 275 -0.69 -2.53 3.15
CA GLY A 275 0.12 -3.72 3.40
C GLY A 275 0.80 -3.66 4.78
N ARG A 276 1.39 -2.52 5.14
CA ARG A 276 2.13 -2.38 6.41
C ARG A 276 1.20 -2.43 7.64
N VAL A 277 0.07 -1.74 7.56
CA VAL A 277 -0.92 -1.67 8.64
C VAL A 277 -1.54 -3.05 8.88
N LEU A 278 -1.97 -3.74 7.82
CA LEU A 278 -2.51 -5.09 7.95
C LEU A 278 -1.43 -6.05 8.45
N LEU A 279 -0.22 -6.06 7.88
CA LEU A 279 0.86 -6.95 8.35
C LEU A 279 1.18 -6.76 9.85
N ALA A 280 1.20 -5.51 10.32
CA ALA A 280 1.40 -5.17 11.72
C ALA A 280 0.22 -5.55 12.64
N SER A 281 -0.94 -5.83 12.04
CA SER A 281 -2.17 -6.28 12.73
C SER A 281 -2.33 -7.79 12.73
N LEU A 282 -1.47 -8.54 12.02
CA LEU A 282 -1.54 -10.00 11.92
C LEU A 282 -0.51 -10.66 12.87
N LEU A 283 -0.51 -10.31 14.15
CA LEU A 283 0.53 -10.70 15.11
C LEU A 283 0.39 -12.14 15.62
N SER A 284 -0.84 -12.64 15.78
CA SER A 284 -1.09 -13.96 16.37
C SER A 284 -2.40 -14.56 15.88
N ASP A 285 -2.47 -15.89 15.95
CA ASP A 285 -3.70 -16.65 15.74
C ASP A 285 -4.61 -16.61 16.98
N ALA A 286 -4.08 -16.19 18.14
CA ALA A 286 -4.84 -16.02 19.37
C ALA A 286 -5.56 -14.67 19.44
N ALA A 287 -6.58 -14.62 20.31
CA ALA A 287 -7.44 -13.45 20.50
C ALA A 287 -6.66 -12.22 20.98
N TYR A 288 -7.10 -11.06 20.50
CA TYR A 288 -6.63 -9.78 20.97
C TYR A 288 -7.45 -9.31 22.17
N ASP A 289 -6.77 -8.77 23.18
CA ASP A 289 -7.40 -8.24 24.38
C ASP A 289 -8.13 -6.91 24.12
N CYS A 290 -9.26 -6.69 24.80
CA CYS A 290 -9.78 -5.33 24.95
C CYS A 290 -9.02 -4.62 26.09
N PRO A 291 -8.40 -3.44 25.88
CA PRO A 291 -7.68 -2.75 26.94
C PRO A 291 -8.54 -2.46 28.17
N LYS A 292 -8.00 -2.68 29.37
CA LYS A 292 -8.66 -2.32 30.63
C LYS A 292 -9.05 -0.84 30.63
N GLY A 293 -10.31 -0.55 30.95
CA GLY A 293 -10.85 0.81 30.97
C GLY A 293 -11.34 1.34 29.62
N ARG A 294 -11.35 0.52 28.56
CA ARG A 294 -12.08 0.80 27.32
C ARG A 294 -13.20 -0.22 27.12
N GLN A 295 -14.32 0.23 26.58
CA GLN A 295 -15.38 -0.65 26.09
C GLN A 295 -15.08 -0.99 24.63
N CYS A 296 -14.98 -2.29 24.32
CA CYS A 296 -14.93 -2.78 22.94
C CYS A 296 -16.29 -3.30 22.52
N LEU A 297 -16.55 -3.30 21.22
CA LEU A 297 -17.80 -3.74 20.61
C LEU A 297 -18.09 -5.20 20.95
N LYS A 298 -19.25 -5.44 21.55
CA LYS A 298 -19.87 -6.74 21.83
C LYS A 298 -21.05 -6.98 20.89
N ALA A 299 -21.58 -8.21 20.88
CA ALA A 299 -22.67 -8.59 19.98
C ALA A 299 -23.97 -7.81 20.21
N GLU A 300 -24.19 -7.30 21.43
CA GLU A 300 -25.40 -6.58 21.82
C GLU A 300 -25.30 -5.06 21.62
N ASP A 301 -24.11 -4.55 21.29
CA ASP A 301 -23.88 -3.11 21.19
C ASP A 301 -24.52 -2.50 19.94
N THR A 302 -25.00 -1.27 20.09
CA THR A 302 -25.65 -0.47 19.04
C THR A 302 -24.78 0.70 18.55
N ASP A 303 -23.59 0.88 19.12
CA ASP A 303 -22.69 1.99 18.78
C ASP A 303 -21.54 1.51 17.87
N CYS A 304 -21.58 1.91 16.59
CA CYS A 304 -20.52 1.62 15.62
C CYS A 304 -19.21 2.41 15.91
N ASN A 305 -19.19 3.32 16.88
CA ASN A 305 -17.97 4.03 17.28
C ASN A 305 -17.09 3.23 18.26
N LEU A 306 -17.56 2.09 18.78
CA LEU A 306 -16.77 1.25 19.66
C LEU A 306 -15.68 0.48 18.88
N PRO A 307 -14.48 0.31 19.47
CA PRO A 307 -13.43 -0.49 18.86
C PRO A 307 -13.80 -1.97 18.88
N ILE A 308 -13.52 -2.66 17.78
CA ILE A 308 -13.60 -4.11 17.68
C ILE A 308 -12.25 -4.70 18.11
N SER A 309 -12.27 -5.64 19.04
CA SER A 309 -11.11 -6.48 19.37
C SER A 309 -11.23 -7.79 18.59
N PRO A 310 -10.33 -8.07 17.64
CA PRO A 310 -10.42 -9.28 16.84
C PRO A 310 -10.09 -10.56 17.63
N ASP A 311 -10.71 -11.67 17.26
CA ASP A 311 -10.46 -12.99 17.88
C ASP A 311 -9.17 -13.66 17.40
N GLY A 312 -8.44 -13.01 16.49
CA GLY A 312 -7.16 -13.44 15.95
C GLY A 312 -6.89 -12.83 14.58
N SER A 313 -5.74 -13.15 14.01
CA SER A 313 -5.32 -12.60 12.71
C SER A 313 -6.26 -12.94 11.54
N LEU A 314 -6.93 -14.10 11.56
CA LEU A 314 -7.96 -14.40 10.55
C LEU A 314 -9.19 -13.49 10.70
N ASP A 315 -9.55 -13.13 11.94
CA ASP A 315 -10.68 -12.25 12.20
C ASP A 315 -10.40 -10.81 11.75
N VAL A 316 -9.14 -10.34 11.87
CA VAL A 316 -8.69 -9.07 11.26
C VAL A 316 -9.03 -9.03 9.77
N ILE A 317 -8.71 -10.09 9.03
CA ILE A 317 -9.00 -10.16 7.58
C ILE A 317 -10.49 -10.29 7.30
N ARG A 318 -11.23 -11.06 8.11
CA ARG A 318 -12.69 -11.17 7.95
C ARG A 318 -13.36 -9.82 8.14
N ILE A 319 -13.00 -9.07 9.19
CA ILE A 319 -13.50 -7.71 9.43
C ILE A 319 -13.13 -6.80 8.26
N PHE A 320 -11.88 -6.87 7.76
CA PHE A 320 -11.48 -6.12 6.58
C PHE A 320 -12.33 -6.48 5.35
N MET A 321 -12.59 -7.75 5.08
CA MET A 321 -13.49 -8.17 3.99
C MET A 321 -14.93 -7.68 4.19
N MET A 322 -15.45 -7.67 5.42
CA MET A 322 -16.75 -7.07 5.73
C MET A 322 -16.76 -5.58 5.39
N THR A 323 -15.69 -4.84 5.69
CA THR A 323 -15.58 -3.41 5.37
C THR A 323 -15.56 -3.15 3.86
N LEU A 324 -14.92 -4.05 3.08
CA LEU A 324 -14.93 -4.00 1.62
C LEU A 324 -16.35 -4.16 1.06
N ASP A 325 -17.10 -5.11 1.62
CA ASP A 325 -18.46 -5.43 1.18
C ASP A 325 -19.46 -4.32 1.55
N LEU A 326 -19.38 -3.82 2.79
CA LEU A 326 -20.19 -2.70 3.29
C LEU A 326 -19.79 -1.34 2.68
N ARG A 327 -18.62 -1.26 2.02
CA ARG A 327 -18.00 -0.03 1.50
C ARG A 327 -17.80 1.04 2.56
N ILE A 328 -17.53 0.61 3.79
CA ILE A 328 -17.19 1.48 4.92
C ILE A 328 -15.66 1.42 5.10
N PRO A 329 -14.96 2.55 5.29
CA PRO A 329 -13.54 2.52 5.60
C PRO A 329 -13.23 1.73 6.89
N LEU A 330 -12.07 1.06 6.92
CA LEU A 330 -11.57 0.41 8.12
C LEU A 330 -10.53 1.32 8.79
N VAL A 331 -10.71 1.62 10.06
CA VAL A 331 -9.74 2.34 10.89
C VAL A 331 -9.03 1.34 11.77
N ILE A 332 -7.71 1.24 11.68
CA ILE A 332 -6.90 0.40 12.55
C ILE A 332 -6.07 1.28 13.48
N SER A 333 -6.04 0.94 14.76
CA SER A 333 -5.20 1.61 15.74
C SER A 333 -4.58 0.64 16.73
N TRP A 334 -3.54 1.12 17.41
CA TRP A 334 -2.94 0.46 18.57
C TRP A 334 -3.30 1.21 19.84
N ARG A 335 -2.87 0.69 21.00
CA ARG A 335 -3.12 1.33 22.30
C ARG A 335 -2.54 2.74 22.36
N GLU A 336 -1.40 2.95 21.71
CA GLU A 336 -0.63 4.19 21.73
C GLU A 336 -1.20 5.27 20.82
N ALA A 337 -2.25 4.97 20.04
CA ALA A 337 -2.82 5.91 19.09
C ALA A 337 -3.43 7.13 19.80
N VAL A 338 -3.04 8.32 19.34
CA VAL A 338 -3.49 9.62 19.87
C VAL A 338 -4.10 10.47 18.76
N GLY A 339 -4.87 11.49 19.15
CA GLY A 339 -5.54 12.42 18.23
C GLY A 339 -6.94 11.98 17.82
N SER A 340 -7.48 12.67 16.81
CA SER A 340 -8.84 12.45 16.31
C SER A 340 -8.92 11.18 15.47
N ARG A 341 -9.81 10.27 15.85
CA ARG A 341 -10.11 9.05 15.09
C ARG A 341 -10.85 9.40 13.79
N PRO A 342 -10.40 8.91 12.61
CA PRO A 342 -11.16 9.02 11.37
C PRO A 342 -12.49 8.25 11.43
N VAL A 343 -13.42 8.60 10.53
CA VAL A 343 -14.70 7.89 10.40
C VAL A 343 -14.50 6.53 9.73
N GLY A 344 -15.09 5.48 10.31
CA GLY A 344 -15.05 4.11 9.80
C GLY A 344 -15.23 3.07 10.89
N ILE A 345 -15.32 1.80 10.48
CA ILE A 345 -15.30 0.66 11.42
C ILE A 345 -13.94 0.65 12.10
N TRP A 346 -13.91 0.61 13.43
CA TRP A 346 -12.66 0.73 14.19
C TRP A 346 -12.20 -0.62 14.72
N LEU A 347 -11.00 -1.03 14.30
CA LEU A 347 -10.29 -2.19 14.82
C LEU A 347 -9.17 -1.73 15.77
N LEU A 348 -9.13 -2.31 16.97
CA LEU A 348 -8.10 -2.03 17.97
C LEU A 348 -7.19 -3.25 18.14
N ILE A 349 -5.93 -3.10 17.77
CA ILE A 349 -4.91 -4.14 17.94
C ILE A 349 -4.20 -3.90 19.27
N TYR A 350 -4.48 -4.75 20.25
CA TYR A 350 -3.84 -4.71 21.56
C TYR A 350 -3.01 -5.99 21.83
N ARG A 351 -2.77 -6.32 23.10
CA ARG A 351 -2.02 -7.49 23.52
C ARG A 351 -2.72 -8.76 23.09
N ILE A 352 -1.93 -9.80 22.88
CA ILE A 352 -2.43 -11.14 22.59
C ILE A 352 -2.77 -11.79 23.94
N VAL A 353 -3.96 -12.35 24.06
CA VAL A 353 -4.33 -13.21 25.19
C VAL A 353 -3.40 -14.41 25.14
N ARG A 354 -2.39 -14.43 26.03
CA ARG A 354 -1.66 -15.67 26.25
C ARG A 354 -2.62 -16.58 26.98
N TYR A 355 -3.17 -17.56 26.28
CA TYR A 355 -3.72 -18.72 26.95
C TYR A 355 -2.57 -19.31 27.76
N GLN A 356 -2.52 -18.97 29.05
CA GLN A 356 -1.82 -19.81 30.00
C GLN A 356 -2.56 -21.13 29.87
N HIS A 357 -1.91 -22.12 29.23
CA HIS A 357 -2.32 -23.49 29.39
C HIS A 357 -2.32 -23.72 30.90
N VAL A 358 -3.49 -23.61 31.51
CA VAL A 358 -3.78 -24.20 32.79
C VAL A 358 -3.64 -25.68 32.49
N PHE A 359 -2.42 -26.20 32.61
CA PHE A 359 -2.24 -27.60 32.92
C PHE A 359 -3.05 -27.78 34.20
N ALA A 360 -4.26 -28.31 34.05
CA ALA A 360 -4.95 -28.88 35.20
C ALA A 360 -3.93 -29.82 35.83
N PRO A 361 -3.64 -29.71 37.14
CA PRO A 361 -2.87 -30.73 37.80
C PRO A 361 -3.57 -32.05 37.50
N VAL A 362 -2.83 -32.97 36.88
CA VAL A 362 -3.27 -34.37 36.82
C VAL A 362 -3.31 -34.78 38.29
N GLU A 363 -4.53 -34.95 38.83
CA GLU A 363 -4.69 -35.65 40.09
C GLU A 363 -4.21 -37.08 39.83
N ASP A 364 -3.02 -37.39 40.34
CA ASP A 364 -2.57 -38.77 40.48
C ASP A 364 -3.47 -39.41 41.54
N ASP A 365 -4.50 -40.13 41.09
CA ASP A 365 -5.24 -41.09 41.90
C ASP A 365 -4.33 -42.30 42.17
N ASP A 366 -3.71 -42.34 43.35
CA ASP A 366 -3.11 -43.55 43.96
C ASP A 366 -3.93 -44.00 45.18
#